data_AF-A0A1B3XKN0-F1
#
_entry.id   AF-A0A1B3XKN0-F1
#
_cell.length_a   1.000
_cell.length_b   1.000
_cell.length_c   1.000
_cell.angle_alpha   90.00
_cell.angle_beta   90.00
_cell.angle_gamma   90.00
#
_symmetry.space_group_name_H-M   'P 1'
#
loop_
_entity.id
_entity.type
_entity.pdbx_description
1 polymer ?
#
loop_
_entity_poly.entity_id
_entity_poly.type
_entity_poly.pdbx_seq_one_letter_code
_entity_poly.pdbx_strand_id
1 'polypeptide(L)'
;MKVALITDVHGNASALKAVLNEIDQMAEIAHIYCLGDMVSIGPATNEVLDLLFSRKNLSMLTGNHDEAVLAIINGEPHPAGHIHVKEHHEWIARRMHPDFITKLEELPRTIQHTIHEHSVFFTHYHMESKNLNEHISKNPFSKIVEPSLANLESLFKDQYHDLIGFGHHHPTHHFRNDRTIFLNPGSLGCTFEPMAPYAIVTIEKTGISVDIEKVSYDNSSFLMSYKSLQVPEHEFIIRAFHGGQKA
;
A
#
# COMPACT_ATOMS: atom_id res chain seq x y z
N MET A 1 2.09 22.42 3.95
CA MET A 1 1.63 21.54 2.85
C MET A 1 0.85 20.38 3.43
N LYS A 2 -0.30 20.00 2.86
CA LYS A 2 -1.01 18.77 3.25
C LYS A 2 -0.83 17.70 2.18
N VAL A 3 -0.57 16.47 2.60
CA VAL A 3 -0.44 15.31 1.70
C VAL A 3 -1.30 14.16 2.21
N ALA A 4 -1.80 13.33 1.31
CA ALA A 4 -2.49 12.10 1.66
C ALA A 4 -1.54 10.89 1.55
N LEU A 5 -1.65 9.95 2.48
CA LEU A 5 -0.96 8.66 2.45
C LEU A 5 -2.00 7.54 2.33
N ILE A 6 -1.84 6.71 1.31
CA ILE A 6 -2.62 5.49 1.08
C ILE A 6 -1.66 4.31 0.89
N THR A 7 -2.09 3.10 1.19
CA THR A 7 -1.27 1.88 1.05
C THR A 7 -2.14 0.64 0.98
N ASP A 8 -1.60 -0.46 0.45
CA ASP A 8 -2.22 -1.78 0.44
C ASP A 8 -3.66 -1.72 -0.14
N VAL A 9 -3.78 -1.11 -1.33
CA VAL A 9 -5.04 -0.95 -2.09
C VAL A 9 -5.54 -2.28 -2.63
N HIS A 10 -4.62 -3.19 -2.95
CA HIS A 10 -4.91 -4.60 -3.18
C HIS A 10 -6.06 -4.85 -4.15
N GLY A 11 -6.02 -4.20 -5.33
CA GLY A 11 -7.02 -4.42 -6.37
C GLY A 11 -8.46 -4.14 -5.95
N ASN A 12 -8.69 -3.32 -4.91
CA ASN A 12 -10.01 -2.90 -4.44
C ASN A 12 -10.35 -1.49 -4.97
N ALA A 13 -10.82 -1.44 -6.22
CA ALA A 13 -11.13 -0.18 -6.89
C ALA A 13 -12.29 0.59 -6.22
N SER A 14 -13.27 -0.10 -5.61
CA SER A 14 -14.36 0.56 -4.88
C SER A 14 -13.84 1.36 -3.68
N ALA A 15 -12.97 0.76 -2.87
CA ALA A 15 -12.33 1.43 -1.75
C ALA A 15 -11.48 2.61 -2.22
N LEU A 16 -10.65 2.40 -3.26
CA LEU A 16 -9.79 3.45 -3.80
C LEU A 16 -10.60 4.65 -4.31
N LYS A 17 -11.67 4.41 -5.08
CA LYS A 17 -12.55 5.48 -5.58
C LYS A 17 -13.16 6.28 -4.44
N ALA A 18 -13.61 5.63 -3.38
CA ALA A 18 -14.19 6.32 -2.23
C ALA A 18 -13.16 7.25 -1.57
N VAL A 19 -11.94 6.76 -1.33
CA VAL A 19 -10.86 7.57 -0.73
C VAL A 19 -10.43 8.71 -1.64
N LEU A 20 -10.21 8.45 -2.93
CA LEU A 20 -9.83 9.48 -3.89
C LEU A 20 -10.92 10.55 -4.03
N ASN A 21 -12.19 10.17 -4.05
CA ASN A 21 -13.30 11.12 -4.08
C ASN A 21 -13.31 12.01 -2.84
N GLU A 22 -13.09 11.44 -1.65
CA GLU A 22 -13.04 12.22 -0.40
C GLU A 22 -11.86 13.19 -0.40
N ILE A 23 -10.67 12.73 -0.79
CA ILE A 23 -9.47 13.58 -0.96
C ILE A 23 -9.74 14.70 -1.97
N ASP A 24 -10.40 14.42 -3.09
CA ASP A 24 -10.71 15.40 -4.13
C ASP A 24 -11.73 16.48 -3.67
N GLN A 25 -12.56 16.16 -2.67
CA GLN A 25 -13.43 17.16 -2.03
C GLN A 25 -12.67 18.06 -1.03
N MET A 26 -11.47 17.67 -0.61
CA MET A 26 -10.63 18.48 0.28
C MET A 26 -9.84 19.50 -0.53
N ALA A 27 -10.11 20.80 -0.31
CA ALA A 27 -9.47 21.88 -1.08
C ALA A 27 -7.93 22.02 -0.88
N GLU A 28 -7.33 21.30 0.06
CA GLU A 28 -5.97 21.57 0.55
C GLU A 28 -4.95 20.43 0.35
N ILE A 29 -5.35 19.28 -0.22
CA ILE A 29 -4.42 18.15 -0.41
C ILE A 29 -3.56 18.38 -1.64
N ALA A 30 -2.28 18.68 -1.42
CA ALA A 30 -1.34 19.04 -2.47
C ALA A 30 -0.81 17.81 -3.24
N HIS A 31 -0.66 16.67 -2.57
CA HIS A 31 -0.07 15.46 -3.16
C HIS A 31 -0.58 14.18 -2.47
N ILE A 32 -0.62 13.08 -3.20
CA ILE A 32 -0.95 11.74 -2.69
C ILE A 32 0.28 10.84 -2.81
N TYR A 33 0.60 10.11 -1.76
CA TYR A 33 1.62 9.06 -1.79
C TYR A 33 0.95 7.70 -1.60
N CYS A 34 1.17 6.79 -2.53
CA CYS A 34 0.73 5.40 -2.45
C CYS A 34 1.91 4.49 -2.11
N LEU A 35 1.86 3.85 -0.94
CA LEU A 35 2.99 3.13 -0.34
C LEU A 35 3.04 1.65 -0.72
N GLY A 36 2.63 1.31 -1.94
CA GLY A 36 2.72 -0.04 -2.48
C GLY A 36 1.51 -0.93 -2.21
N ASP A 37 1.61 -2.15 -2.72
CA ASP A 37 0.57 -3.17 -2.72
C ASP A 37 -0.72 -2.66 -3.36
N MET A 38 -0.56 -2.12 -4.57
CA MET A 38 -1.66 -1.63 -5.40
C MET A 38 -2.44 -2.79 -6.03
N VAL A 39 -1.73 -3.88 -6.33
CA VAL A 39 -2.27 -5.04 -7.06
C VAL A 39 -2.53 -6.24 -6.15
N SER A 40 -3.06 -7.31 -6.74
CA SER A 40 -3.33 -8.59 -6.05
C SER A 40 -4.36 -8.49 -4.93
N ILE A 41 -4.67 -9.62 -4.30
CA ILE A 41 -5.74 -9.88 -3.32
C ILE A 41 -7.15 -9.59 -3.86
N GLY A 42 -7.44 -8.37 -4.31
CA GLY A 42 -8.63 -7.99 -5.07
C GLY A 42 -8.49 -8.22 -6.57
N PRO A 43 -9.60 -8.45 -7.29
CA PRO A 43 -9.56 -8.72 -8.74
C PRO A 43 -9.49 -7.47 -9.63
N ALA A 44 -9.73 -6.26 -9.11
CA ALA A 44 -9.84 -5.04 -9.90
C ALA A 44 -8.49 -4.33 -10.12
N THR A 45 -7.40 -5.09 -10.32
CA THR A 45 -6.03 -4.55 -10.46
C THR A 45 -5.91 -3.50 -11.58
N ASN A 46 -6.41 -3.79 -12.79
CA ASN A 46 -6.29 -2.83 -13.90
C ASN A 46 -7.03 -1.51 -13.63
N GLU A 47 -8.17 -1.57 -12.96
CA GLU A 47 -8.94 -0.39 -12.62
C GLU A 47 -8.25 0.44 -11.53
N VAL A 48 -7.65 -0.21 -10.52
CA VAL A 48 -6.81 0.47 -9.52
C VAL A 48 -5.63 1.17 -10.18
N LEU A 49 -4.90 0.48 -11.05
CA LEU A 49 -3.72 1.05 -11.71
C LEU A 49 -4.10 2.20 -12.65
N ASP A 50 -5.23 2.11 -13.36
CA ASP A 50 -5.75 3.21 -14.18
C ASP A 50 -6.07 4.46 -13.33
N LEU A 51 -6.76 4.28 -12.20
CA LEU A 51 -7.08 5.36 -11.26
C LEU A 51 -5.83 6.01 -10.66
N LEU A 52 -4.77 5.24 -10.39
CA LEU A 52 -3.54 5.77 -9.80
C LEU A 52 -2.67 6.46 -10.85
N PHE A 53 -2.38 5.81 -11.98
CA PHE A 53 -1.50 6.34 -13.02
C PHE A 53 -2.12 7.49 -13.85
N SER A 54 -3.44 7.68 -13.80
CA SER A 54 -4.10 8.83 -14.44
C SER A 54 -3.93 10.14 -13.65
N ARG A 55 -3.45 10.08 -12.39
CA ARG A 55 -3.32 11.25 -11.51
C ARG A 55 -1.95 11.91 -11.65
N LYS A 56 -1.94 13.24 -11.70
CA LYS A 56 -0.71 14.05 -11.84
C LYS A 56 -0.05 14.39 -10.50
N ASN A 57 -0.81 14.39 -9.41
CA ASN A 57 -0.38 14.76 -8.06
C ASN A 57 -0.19 13.53 -7.17
N LEU A 58 0.32 12.44 -7.75
CA LEU A 58 0.42 11.14 -7.07
C LEU A 58 1.81 10.54 -7.32
N SER A 59 2.47 10.13 -6.25
CA SER A 59 3.70 9.34 -6.31
C SER A 59 3.46 7.96 -5.71
N MET A 60 4.02 6.93 -6.35
CA MET A 60 3.89 5.53 -5.94
C MET A 60 5.27 4.95 -5.66
N LEU A 61 5.30 3.99 -4.75
CA LEU A 61 6.39 3.03 -4.61
C LEU A 61 5.83 1.61 -4.68
N THR A 62 6.67 0.62 -4.95
CA THR A 62 6.26 -0.79 -5.01
C THR A 62 6.11 -1.40 -3.63
N GLY A 63 5.10 -2.26 -3.49
CA GLY A 63 4.99 -3.22 -2.39
C GLY A 63 5.41 -4.64 -2.79
N ASN A 64 5.39 -5.57 -1.84
CA ASN A 64 5.82 -6.94 -2.10
C ASN A 64 4.86 -7.69 -3.04
N HIS A 65 3.57 -7.40 -3.03
CA HIS A 65 2.61 -8.02 -3.95
C HIS A 65 2.79 -7.50 -5.39
N ASP A 66 3.09 -6.21 -5.55
CA ASP A 66 3.39 -5.62 -6.86
C ASP A 66 4.60 -6.31 -7.50
N GLU A 67 5.70 -6.41 -6.74
CA GLU A 67 6.93 -7.06 -7.19
C GLU A 67 6.77 -8.57 -7.40
N ALA A 68 5.97 -9.25 -6.57
CA ALA A 68 5.72 -10.69 -6.73
C ALA A 68 4.93 -11.00 -8.01
N VAL A 69 4.03 -10.11 -8.44
CA VAL A 69 3.30 -10.25 -9.70
C VAL A 69 4.23 -9.94 -10.88
N LEU A 70 5.05 -8.89 -10.80
CA LEU A 70 6.06 -8.58 -11.82
C LEU A 70 7.05 -9.73 -12.02
N ALA A 71 7.54 -10.35 -10.94
CA ALA A 71 8.42 -11.51 -11.03
C ALA A 71 7.78 -12.65 -11.84
N ILE A 72 6.50 -12.95 -11.63
CA ILE A 72 5.79 -13.98 -12.43
C ILE A 72 5.71 -13.58 -13.89
N ILE A 73 5.35 -12.32 -14.18
CA ILE A 73 5.26 -11.79 -15.55
C ILE A 73 6.59 -11.94 -16.28
N ASN A 74 7.70 -11.68 -15.58
CA ASN A 74 9.05 -11.74 -16.13
C ASN A 74 9.64 -13.16 -16.16
N GLY A 75 8.89 -14.18 -15.73
CA GLY A 75 9.36 -15.57 -15.67
C GLY A 75 10.40 -15.81 -14.56
N GLU A 76 10.43 -14.95 -13.55
CA GLU A 76 11.35 -14.97 -12.42
C GLU A 76 10.75 -15.72 -11.21
N PRO A 77 11.59 -16.12 -10.23
CA PRO A 77 11.10 -16.85 -9.06
C PRO A 77 10.12 -16.03 -8.21
N HIS A 78 8.94 -16.59 -7.92
CA HIS A 78 7.98 -16.03 -6.98
C HIS A 78 8.48 -16.18 -5.52
N PRO A 79 8.23 -15.20 -4.63
CA PRO A 79 8.66 -15.27 -3.22
C PRO A 79 7.97 -16.38 -2.44
N ALA A 80 8.76 -17.26 -1.83
CA ALA A 80 8.26 -18.41 -1.06
C ALA A 80 7.34 -18.02 0.11
N GLY A 81 7.50 -16.82 0.68
CA GLY A 81 6.65 -16.30 1.76
C GLY A 81 5.19 -16.06 1.37
N HIS A 82 4.88 -15.98 0.07
CA HIS A 82 3.55 -15.70 -0.46
C HIS A 82 2.96 -16.90 -1.21
N ILE A 83 3.43 -18.11 -0.95
CA ILE A 83 3.03 -19.30 -1.72
C ILE A 83 1.52 -19.56 -1.71
N HIS A 84 0.83 -19.20 -0.62
CA HIS A 84 -0.62 -19.34 -0.43
C HIS A 84 -1.49 -18.37 -1.26
N VAL A 85 -0.86 -17.47 -2.00
CA VAL A 85 -1.53 -16.57 -2.95
C VAL A 85 -0.89 -16.63 -4.33
N LYS A 86 -0.03 -17.63 -4.58
CA LYS A 86 0.71 -17.73 -5.86
C LYS A 86 -0.24 -17.95 -7.04
N GLU A 87 -1.24 -18.82 -6.89
CA GLU A 87 -2.21 -19.06 -7.96
C GLU A 87 -3.00 -17.79 -8.28
N HIS A 88 -3.37 -17.02 -7.26
CA HIS A 88 -3.98 -15.70 -7.45
C HIS A 88 -3.02 -14.73 -8.15
N HIS A 89 -1.73 -14.68 -7.78
CA HIS A 89 -0.75 -13.83 -8.46
C HIS A 89 -0.58 -14.20 -9.94
N GLU A 90 -0.55 -15.50 -10.27
CA GLU A 90 -0.51 -15.99 -11.66
C GLU A 90 -1.80 -15.62 -12.43
N TRP A 91 -2.94 -15.59 -11.75
CA TRP A 91 -4.20 -15.13 -12.32
C TRP A 91 -4.18 -13.61 -12.60
N ILE A 92 -3.63 -12.80 -11.70
CA ILE A 92 -3.44 -11.36 -11.91
C ILE A 92 -2.45 -11.10 -13.05
N ALA A 93 -1.29 -11.76 -13.04
CA ALA A 93 -0.25 -11.61 -14.06
C ALA A 93 -0.78 -11.83 -15.48
N ARG A 94 -1.63 -12.85 -15.68
CA ARG A 94 -2.26 -13.14 -16.99
C ARG A 94 -3.29 -12.11 -17.44
N ARG A 95 -3.79 -11.28 -16.54
CA ARG A 95 -4.90 -10.34 -16.77
C ARG A 95 -4.49 -8.88 -16.68
N MET A 96 -3.28 -8.60 -16.20
CA MET A 96 -2.75 -7.24 -16.10
C MET A 96 -2.59 -6.64 -17.49
N HIS A 97 -3.02 -5.38 -17.65
CA HIS A 97 -2.83 -4.67 -18.90
C HIS A 97 -1.33 -4.40 -19.12
N PRO A 98 -0.77 -4.72 -20.31
CA PRO A 98 0.67 -4.60 -20.56
C PRO A 98 1.26 -3.20 -20.26
N ASP A 99 0.53 -2.13 -20.56
CA ASP A 99 0.96 -0.75 -20.31
C ASP A 99 1.26 -0.45 -18.83
N PHE A 100 0.69 -1.20 -17.89
CA PHE A 100 0.98 -1.02 -16.47
C PHE A 100 2.24 -1.75 -16.02
N ILE A 101 2.67 -2.79 -16.74
CA ILE A 101 3.84 -3.59 -16.37
C ILE A 101 5.08 -2.70 -16.36
N THR A 102 5.38 -2.04 -17.48
CA THR A 102 6.54 -1.14 -17.60
C THR A 102 6.47 0.01 -16.59
N LYS A 103 5.27 0.55 -16.33
CA LYS A 103 5.11 1.62 -15.34
C LYS A 103 5.38 1.16 -13.91
N LEU A 104 4.96 -0.05 -13.55
CA LEU A 104 5.23 -0.64 -12.23
C LEU A 104 6.72 -0.96 -12.06
N GLU A 105 7.40 -1.43 -13.10
CA GLU A 105 8.85 -1.70 -13.09
C GLU A 105 9.70 -0.44 -12.88
N GLU A 106 9.18 0.73 -13.28
CA GLU A 106 9.84 2.03 -13.09
C GLU A 106 9.63 2.61 -11.68
N LEU A 107 8.70 2.07 -10.89
CA LEU A 107 8.43 2.59 -9.55
C LEU A 107 9.58 2.30 -8.59
N PRO A 108 9.95 3.25 -7.73
CA PRO A 108 10.98 3.04 -6.72
C PRO A 108 10.44 2.19 -5.56
N ARG A 109 11.35 1.64 -4.76
CA ARG A 109 11.01 1.03 -3.45
C ARG A 109 10.85 2.05 -2.33
N THR A 110 11.47 3.22 -2.48
CA THR A 110 11.48 4.27 -1.47
C THR A 110 11.28 5.65 -2.10
N ILE A 111 10.67 6.55 -1.34
CA ILE A 111 10.53 7.96 -1.69
C ILE A 111 11.04 8.78 -0.51
N GLN A 112 11.89 9.78 -0.78
CA GLN A 112 12.44 10.65 0.25
C GLN A 112 12.41 12.10 -0.21
N HIS A 113 11.92 12.98 0.66
CA HIS A 113 11.83 14.41 0.39
C HIS A 113 12.13 15.23 1.65
N THR A 114 12.36 16.53 1.44
CA THR A 114 12.33 17.52 2.51
C THR A 114 11.20 18.50 2.21
N ILE A 115 10.24 18.62 3.13
CA ILE A 115 9.06 19.48 3.01
C ILE A 115 9.06 20.44 4.19
N HIS A 116 9.17 21.75 3.93
CA HIS A 116 9.26 22.78 4.99
C HIS A 116 10.30 22.46 6.08
N GLU A 117 11.50 22.04 5.68
CA GLU A 117 12.63 21.66 6.56
C GLU A 117 12.46 20.32 7.30
N HIS A 118 11.30 19.66 7.18
CA HIS A 118 11.09 18.31 7.69
C HIS A 118 11.45 17.26 6.67
N SER A 119 12.24 16.29 7.09
CA SER A 119 12.63 15.14 6.30
C SER A 119 11.56 14.05 6.36
N VAL A 120 11.11 13.57 5.20
CA VAL A 120 10.12 12.50 5.08
C VAL A 120 10.72 11.33 4.32
N PHE A 121 10.43 10.11 4.78
CA PHE A 121 10.84 8.86 4.16
C PHE A 121 9.65 7.91 4.05
N PHE A 122 9.43 7.39 2.86
CA PHE A 122 8.36 6.46 2.56
C PHE A 122 8.94 5.17 1.97
N THR A 123 8.43 4.04 2.43
CA THR A 123 8.77 2.68 1.98
C THR A 123 7.56 1.79 2.20
N HIS A 124 7.39 0.70 1.45
CA HIS A 124 6.28 -0.22 1.73
C HIS A 124 6.46 -0.90 3.11
N TYR A 125 7.68 -1.36 3.41
CA TYR A 125 8.08 -1.77 4.76
C TYR A 125 9.59 -1.57 4.96
N HIS A 126 10.09 -1.79 6.18
CA HIS A 126 11.52 -1.67 6.46
C HIS A 126 12.34 -2.69 5.67
N MET A 127 13.44 -2.24 5.07
CA MET A 127 14.46 -3.06 4.41
C MET A 127 15.84 -2.64 4.92
N GLU A 128 16.71 -3.61 5.19
CA GLU A 128 18.13 -3.31 5.43
C GLU A 128 18.76 -2.72 4.15
N SER A 129 19.68 -1.75 4.28
CA SER A 129 20.30 -1.08 3.13
C SER A 129 20.94 -2.05 2.13
N LYS A 130 21.50 -3.17 2.61
CA LYS A 130 22.10 -4.22 1.77
C LYS A 130 21.06 -4.98 0.93
N ASN A 131 19.79 -4.98 1.35
CA ASN A 131 18.69 -5.67 0.69
C ASN A 131 17.90 -4.77 -0.27
N LEU A 132 18.22 -3.48 -0.36
CA LEU A 132 17.42 -2.51 -1.13
C LEU A 132 17.28 -2.89 -2.61
N ASN A 133 18.29 -3.55 -3.18
CA ASN A 133 18.30 -4.03 -4.56
C ASN A 133 18.14 -5.56 -4.67
N GLU A 134 17.87 -6.25 -3.56
CA GLU A 134 17.65 -7.70 -3.60
C GLU A 134 16.34 -8.00 -4.30
N HIS A 135 16.34 -9.05 -5.12
CA HIS A 135 15.15 -9.50 -5.84
C HIS A 135 14.06 -9.95 -4.84
N ILE A 136 12.77 -9.73 -5.17
CA ILE A 136 11.63 -10.02 -4.28
C ILE A 136 11.62 -11.46 -3.75
N SER A 137 12.10 -12.41 -4.55
CA SER A 137 12.22 -13.84 -4.16
C SER A 137 13.12 -14.10 -2.95
N LYS A 138 13.97 -13.13 -2.58
CA LYS A 138 14.82 -13.18 -1.37
C LYS A 138 14.14 -12.61 -0.13
N ASN A 139 12.91 -12.10 -0.25
CA ASN A 139 12.17 -11.41 0.79
C ASN A 139 12.99 -10.25 1.40
N PRO A 140 13.22 -9.16 0.64
CA PRO A 140 14.08 -8.05 1.08
C PRO A 140 13.53 -7.30 2.30
N PHE A 141 12.21 -7.33 2.49
CA PHE A 141 11.52 -6.71 3.62
C PHE A 141 11.80 -7.45 4.93
N SER A 142 11.91 -6.67 6.00
CA SER A 142 12.06 -7.18 7.35
C SER A 142 10.79 -7.90 7.81
N LYS A 143 10.94 -8.80 8.79
CA LYS A 143 9.78 -9.47 9.39
C LYS A 143 8.89 -8.45 10.09
N ILE A 144 7.58 -8.68 10.00
CA ILE A 144 6.59 -7.91 10.75
C ILE A 144 6.87 -8.05 12.25
N VAL A 145 6.85 -6.92 12.95
CA VAL A 145 6.98 -6.82 14.41
C VAL A 145 5.64 -6.42 15.02
N GLU A 146 5.44 -6.74 16.30
CA GLU A 146 4.28 -6.25 17.05
C GLU A 146 4.26 -4.71 17.02
N PRO A 147 3.11 -4.07 16.71
CA PRO A 147 3.02 -2.61 16.65
C PRO A 147 3.26 -1.98 18.04
N SER A 148 4.43 -1.41 18.23
CA SER A 148 4.77 -0.60 19.41
C SER A 148 5.83 0.42 19.05
N LEU A 149 5.90 1.52 19.80
CA LEU A 149 6.94 2.53 19.58
C LEU A 149 8.35 1.92 19.66
N ALA A 150 8.63 1.12 20.70
CA ALA A 150 9.94 0.50 20.90
C ALA A 150 10.34 -0.44 19.74
N ASN A 151 9.39 -1.22 19.22
CA ASN A 151 9.66 -2.11 18.08
C ASN A 151 9.89 -1.31 16.79
N LEU A 152 9.15 -0.23 16.56
CA LEU A 152 9.33 0.61 15.36
C LEU A 152 10.62 1.42 15.42
N GLU A 153 11.02 1.93 16.58
CA GLU A 153 12.33 2.55 16.79
C GLU A 153 13.46 1.58 16.52
N SER A 154 13.34 0.33 16.99
CA SER A 154 14.32 -0.72 16.72
C SER A 154 14.36 -1.11 15.24
N LEU A 155 13.19 -1.24 14.62
CA LEU A 155 13.05 -1.62 13.21
C LEU A 155 13.67 -0.57 12.29
N PHE A 156 13.41 0.71 12.54
CA PHE A 156 13.88 1.85 11.74
C PHE A 156 15.07 2.58 12.36
N LYS A 157 15.86 1.92 13.21
CA LYS A 157 16.95 2.54 14.00
C LYS A 157 18.00 3.29 13.17
N ASP A 158 18.19 2.90 11.92
CA ASP A 158 19.17 3.47 10.98
C ASP A 158 18.54 4.53 10.05
N GLN A 159 17.25 4.85 10.25
CA GLN A 159 16.51 5.85 9.50
C GLN A 159 16.27 7.09 10.36
N TYR A 160 16.75 8.24 9.90
CA TYR A 160 16.76 9.48 10.67
C TYR A 160 15.88 10.54 10.01
N HIS A 161 14.56 10.30 10.03
CA HIS A 161 13.56 11.16 9.39
C HIS A 161 12.52 11.67 10.40
N ASP A 162 11.94 12.83 10.12
CA ASP A 162 10.89 13.42 10.97
C ASP A 162 9.54 12.71 10.77
N LEU A 163 9.32 12.15 9.57
CA LEU A 163 8.21 11.25 9.25
C LEU A 163 8.71 10.02 8.50
N ILE A 164 8.32 8.84 8.98
CA ILE A 164 8.50 7.56 8.30
C ILE A 164 7.11 6.99 8.01
N GLY A 165 6.71 6.99 6.74
CA GLY A 165 5.46 6.40 6.27
C GLY A 165 5.68 5.01 5.68
N PHE A 166 4.83 4.05 6.04
CA PHE A 166 4.90 2.67 5.54
C PHE A 166 3.53 1.97 5.50
N GLY A 167 3.49 0.78 4.90
CA GLY A 167 2.32 -0.09 4.79
C GLY A 167 2.63 -1.51 5.27
N HIS A 168 2.27 -2.52 4.47
CA HIS A 168 2.62 -3.94 4.58
C HIS A 168 1.95 -4.68 5.75
N HIS A 169 2.05 -4.13 6.96
CA HIS A 169 1.25 -4.60 8.08
C HIS A 169 -0.09 -3.87 8.06
N HIS A 170 -1.17 -4.55 7.65
CA HIS A 170 -2.46 -3.92 7.39
C HIS A 170 -3.11 -3.11 8.54
N PRO A 171 -2.83 -3.36 9.84
CA PRO A 171 -3.34 -2.49 10.91
C PRO A 171 -2.75 -1.08 10.90
N THR A 172 -3.50 -0.11 11.39
CA THR A 172 -3.04 1.28 11.56
C THR A 172 -1.91 1.37 12.60
N HIS A 173 -0.80 2.01 12.25
CA HIS A 173 0.27 2.38 13.17
C HIS A 173 0.40 3.91 13.22
N HIS A 174 0.33 4.48 14.42
CA HIS A 174 0.62 5.88 14.63
C HIS A 174 1.39 6.04 15.94
N PHE A 175 2.71 6.11 15.83
CA PHE A 175 3.60 6.24 16.97
C PHE A 175 4.52 7.43 16.77
N ARG A 176 4.93 8.06 17.87
CA ARG A 176 5.81 9.21 17.84
C ARG A 176 6.80 9.15 18.99
N ASN A 177 8.08 9.39 18.71
CA ASN A 177 9.08 9.76 19.70
C ASN A 177 9.43 11.25 19.58
N ASP A 178 10.47 11.70 20.27
CA ASP A 178 10.87 13.11 20.30
C ASP A 178 11.21 13.69 18.91
N ARG A 179 11.52 12.83 17.93
CA ARG A 179 11.98 13.21 16.60
C ARG A 179 11.07 12.75 15.46
N THR A 180 10.63 11.49 15.50
CA THR A 180 10.07 10.78 14.35
C THR A 180 8.62 10.39 14.61
N ILE A 181 7.78 10.63 13.60
CA ILE A 181 6.45 10.04 13.49
C ILE A 181 6.55 8.78 12.63
N PHE A 182 6.12 7.65 13.16
CA PHE A 182 5.97 6.39 12.43
C PHE A 182 4.50 6.21 12.06
N LEU A 183 4.22 6.17 10.76
CA LEU A 183 2.86 6.20 10.25
C LEU A 183 2.62 5.08 9.24
N ASN A 184 1.64 4.24 9.56
CA ASN A 184 0.96 3.38 8.62
C ASN A 184 -0.54 3.65 8.76
N PRO A 185 -1.24 4.17 7.74
CA PRO A 185 -2.66 4.47 7.86
C PRO A 185 -3.50 3.19 8.05
N GLY A 186 -2.96 2.04 7.70
CA GLY A 186 -3.64 0.76 7.57
C GLY A 186 -3.96 0.46 6.11
N SER A 187 -4.32 -0.80 5.83
CA SER A 187 -4.63 -1.22 4.47
C SER A 187 -5.92 -0.58 3.98
N LEU A 188 -5.83 0.12 2.85
CA LEU A 188 -6.97 0.75 2.19
C LEU A 188 -7.94 -0.31 1.66
N GLY A 189 -7.41 -1.37 1.05
CA GLY A 189 -8.17 -2.35 0.30
C GLY A 189 -8.57 -3.62 1.07
N CYS A 190 -7.84 -3.97 2.13
CA CYS A 190 -8.02 -5.20 2.89
C CYS A 190 -8.49 -4.90 4.32
N THR A 191 -9.81 -4.79 4.47
CA THR A 191 -10.47 -4.38 5.71
C THR A 191 -11.59 -5.36 6.05
N PHE A 192 -11.88 -5.56 7.34
CA PHE A 192 -12.92 -6.49 7.78
C PHE A 192 -14.33 -5.90 7.76
N GLU A 193 -14.41 -4.60 7.48
CA GLU A 193 -15.61 -3.82 7.25
C GLU A 193 -15.36 -2.95 6.01
N PRO A 194 -16.39 -2.46 5.29
CA PRO A 194 -16.22 -1.63 4.10
C PRO A 194 -15.88 -0.17 4.46
N MET A 195 -14.82 -0.01 5.26
CA MET A 195 -14.27 1.25 5.73
C MET A 195 -12.82 1.33 5.32
N ALA A 196 -12.49 2.15 4.33
CA ALA A 196 -11.16 2.27 3.75
C ALA A 196 -10.34 3.34 4.51
N PRO A 197 -9.29 2.96 5.26
CA PRO A 197 -8.43 3.91 5.95
C PRO A 197 -7.47 4.63 5.00
N TYR A 198 -7.11 5.85 5.37
CA TYR A 198 -6.04 6.64 4.78
C TYR A 198 -5.56 7.67 5.81
N ALA A 199 -4.47 8.38 5.53
CA ALA A 199 -4.02 9.46 6.42
C ALA A 199 -3.84 10.78 5.67
N ILE A 200 -4.17 11.88 6.34
CA ILE A 200 -3.79 13.22 5.95
C ILE A 200 -2.64 13.68 6.85
N VAL A 201 -1.54 14.09 6.23
CA VAL A 201 -0.38 14.62 6.93
C VAL A 201 -0.24 16.09 6.60
N THR A 202 -0.31 16.92 7.64
CA THR A 202 -0.05 18.35 7.54
C THR A 202 1.38 18.61 7.96
N ILE A 203 2.20 19.08 7.01
CA ILE A 203 3.62 19.41 7.22
C ILE A 203 3.76 20.92 7.12
N GLU A 204 4.10 21.56 8.23
CA GLU A 204 4.34 23.00 8.34
C GLU A 204 5.73 23.26 8.90
N LYS A 205 6.24 24.49 8.80
CA LYS A 205 7.54 24.84 9.40
C LYS A 205 7.58 24.57 10.91
N THR A 206 6.44 24.70 11.58
CA THR A 206 6.25 24.50 13.02
C THR A 206 6.22 23.03 13.44
N GLY A 207 5.96 22.09 12.51
CA GLY A 207 5.91 20.67 12.81
C GLY A 207 5.04 19.86 11.85
N ILE A 208 4.84 18.60 12.21
CA ILE A 208 4.02 17.64 11.47
C ILE A 208 2.85 17.20 12.35
N SER A 209 1.64 17.20 11.77
CA SER A 209 0.45 16.58 12.35
C SER A 209 -0.12 15.53 11.40
N VAL A 210 -0.79 14.53 11.97
CA VAL A 210 -1.35 13.38 11.25
C VAL A 210 -2.77 13.15 11.71
N ASP A 211 -3.68 13.07 10.74
CA ASP A 211 -5.06 12.66 10.91
C ASP A 211 -5.28 11.36 10.13
N ILE A 212 -5.81 10.33 10.80
CA ILE A 212 -6.10 9.04 10.16
C ILE A 212 -7.61 8.93 10.01
N GLU A 213 -8.03 8.91 8.75
CA GLU A 213 -9.42 8.97 8.35
C GLU A 213 -9.89 7.61 7.81
N LYS A 214 -11.20 7.41 7.75
CA LYS A 214 -11.82 6.23 7.14
C LYS A 214 -13.07 6.63 6.37
N VAL A 215 -13.18 6.15 5.14
CA VAL A 215 -14.37 6.35 4.31
C VAL A 215 -15.14 5.06 4.13
N SER A 216 -16.47 5.12 4.28
CA SER A 216 -17.34 4.00 3.94
C SER A 216 -17.46 3.86 2.43
N TYR A 217 -17.50 2.63 1.91
CA TYR A 217 -17.70 2.37 0.49
C TYR A 217 -18.66 1.22 0.25
N ASP A 218 -19.25 1.14 -0.95
CA ASP A 218 -20.02 -0.03 -1.38
C ASP A 218 -19.06 -1.11 -1.90
N ASN A 219 -19.03 -2.26 -1.21
CA ASN A 219 -18.21 -3.40 -1.57
C ASN A 219 -19.01 -4.56 -2.21
N SER A 220 -20.32 -4.43 -2.44
CA SER A 220 -21.14 -5.51 -3.00
C SER A 220 -20.62 -5.98 -4.35
N SER A 221 -20.37 -5.04 -5.29
CA SER A 221 -19.83 -5.39 -6.62
C SER A 221 -18.43 -6.00 -6.54
N PHE A 222 -17.58 -5.49 -5.64
CA PHE A 222 -16.25 -6.02 -5.38
C PHE A 222 -16.31 -7.47 -4.87
N LEU A 223 -17.14 -7.75 -3.86
CA LEU A 223 -17.31 -9.10 -3.31
C LEU A 223 -17.96 -10.07 -4.30
N MET A 224 -18.95 -9.63 -5.09
CA MET A 224 -19.54 -10.46 -6.16
C MET A 224 -18.52 -10.80 -7.25
N SER A 225 -17.59 -9.88 -7.54
CA SER A 225 -16.62 -10.06 -8.61
C SER A 225 -15.72 -11.28 -8.40
N TYR A 226 -15.36 -11.61 -7.15
CA TYR A 226 -14.57 -12.80 -6.82
C TYR A 226 -15.16 -14.09 -7.40
N LYS A 227 -16.48 -14.29 -7.23
CA LYS A 227 -17.17 -15.47 -7.77
C LYS A 227 -17.34 -15.39 -9.27
N SER A 228 -17.80 -14.24 -9.77
CA SER A 228 -18.11 -14.07 -11.21
C SER A 228 -16.86 -14.24 -12.10
N LEU A 229 -15.70 -13.82 -11.61
CA LEU A 229 -14.42 -13.90 -12.30
C LEU A 229 -13.67 -15.20 -12.02
N GLN A 230 -14.25 -16.09 -11.19
CA GLN A 230 -13.62 -17.33 -10.73
C GLN A 230 -12.22 -17.10 -10.18
N VAL A 231 -12.09 -16.11 -9.28
CA VAL A 231 -10.81 -15.76 -8.68
C VAL A 231 -10.28 -16.98 -7.89
N PRO A 232 -9.04 -17.43 -8.16
CA PRO A 232 -8.42 -18.51 -7.41
C PRO A 232 -8.37 -18.19 -5.93
N GLU A 233 -8.55 -19.21 -5.10
CA GLU A 233 -8.41 -19.08 -3.64
C GLU A 233 -9.36 -18.04 -2.99
N HIS A 234 -10.42 -17.59 -3.70
CA HIS A 234 -11.25 -16.48 -3.25
C HIS A 234 -11.88 -16.68 -1.88
N GLU A 235 -12.23 -17.92 -1.50
CA GLU A 235 -12.74 -18.18 -0.14
C GLU A 235 -11.69 -17.91 0.95
N PHE A 236 -10.43 -18.31 0.72
CA PHE A 236 -9.34 -18.02 1.63
C PHE A 236 -9.06 -16.52 1.67
N ILE A 237 -8.97 -15.90 0.49
CA ILE A 237 -8.72 -14.46 0.36
C ILE A 237 -9.79 -13.64 1.11
N ILE A 238 -11.07 -13.93 0.87
CA ILE A 238 -12.18 -13.21 1.53
C ILE A 238 -12.13 -13.39 3.06
N ARG A 239 -11.81 -14.59 3.55
CA ARG A 239 -11.69 -14.83 5.00
C ARG A 239 -10.48 -14.11 5.60
N ALA A 240 -9.32 -14.19 4.95
CA ALA A 240 -8.05 -13.69 5.49
C ALA A 240 -7.93 -12.15 5.40
N PHE A 241 -8.38 -11.56 4.30
CA PHE A 241 -8.17 -10.14 4.00
C PHE A 241 -9.41 -9.27 4.17
N HIS A 242 -10.61 -9.87 4.04
CA HIS A 242 -11.88 -9.14 4.07
C HIS A 242 -12.80 -9.59 5.22
N GLY A 243 -12.27 -10.29 6.23
CA GLY A 243 -13.04 -10.69 7.42
C GLY A 243 -14.23 -11.61 7.16
N GLY A 244 -14.28 -12.29 6.01
CA GLY A 244 -15.41 -13.16 5.65
C GLY A 244 -16.67 -12.43 5.19
N GLN A 245 -16.55 -11.15 4.80
CA GLN A 245 -17.67 -10.34 4.28
C GLN A 245 -18.39 -11.00 3.10
N LYS A 246 -19.69 -10.71 2.96
CA LYS A 246 -20.56 -11.24 1.91
C LYS A 246 -21.23 -10.09 1.16
N ALA A 247 -21.39 -10.28 -0.15
CA ALA A 247 -22.11 -9.35 -1.02
C ALA A 247 -23.61 -9.33 -0.72
#